data_AF-A0A942U5S7-F1
#
_entry.id   AF-A0A942U5S7-F1
#
_cell.length_a   1.000
_cell.length_b   1.000
_cell.length_c   1.000
_cell.angle_alpha   90.00
_cell.angle_beta   90.00
_cell.angle_gamma   90.00
#
_symmetry.space_group_name_H-M   'P 1'
#
loop_
_entity.id
_entity.type
_entity.pdbx_description
1 polymer ?
#
loop_
_entity_poly.entity_id
_entity_poly.type
_entity_poly.pdbx_seq_one_letter_code
_entity_poly.pdbx_strand_id
1 'polypeptide(L)'
;MTFLEKIKPHLISQDILIQEIVLYALHDYPLVPEEWTVELLQEAFRNKEKQSSILIYLDNQTISEEAVKVLIENIPSMDKSKVHLAINLLLNIEPKLALTYRESLEKYIPKDMWAIYELTVNGTEEEVYMEYGGILSDLDHTDPNQNKLYIKGKILAACIVKNGWVTEEEIDIILREELEEQWFSFHGILTIYMIGLLKIEKYIPMLASLLGRDEDVLLEEAAAALIQFQSDEVVKEVAPYLYKENSVIFAASVVENIKTDFAIQVLRDAYDAAEEIGDQDILIEALCHHLSREALPVISRHMKNDYTSNLVDIEQTVYSYYSILGEKHPELELWKKVALKREMDFRNASKQGTLGKPDPIRNETKVGRNDPCPCGSGKKYKKCCGK
;
A
#
# COMPACT_ATOMS: atom_id res chain seq x y z
N MET A 1 1.23 -10.16 24.64
CA MET A 1 2.07 -9.30 23.79
C MET A 1 1.22 -8.83 22.63
N THR A 2 1.14 -7.53 22.41
CA THR A 2 0.50 -6.93 21.24
C THR A 2 1.29 -7.24 19.96
N PHE A 3 0.73 -6.93 18.79
CA PHE A 3 1.43 -7.04 17.50
C PHE A 3 2.75 -6.23 17.50
N LEU A 4 2.69 -4.95 17.88
CA LEU A 4 3.86 -4.07 17.92
C LEU A 4 4.92 -4.54 18.94
N GLU A 5 4.51 -5.06 20.11
CA GLU A 5 5.46 -5.60 21.09
C GLU A 5 6.24 -6.81 20.56
N LYS A 6 5.63 -7.62 19.68
CA LYS A 6 6.31 -8.74 19.02
C LYS A 6 7.26 -8.26 17.94
N ILE A 7 6.92 -7.19 17.21
CA ILE A 7 7.74 -6.65 16.12
C ILE A 7 8.97 -5.90 16.64
N LYS A 8 8.82 -5.07 17.69
CA LYS A 8 9.86 -4.12 18.12
C LYS A 8 11.28 -4.73 18.24
N PRO A 9 11.49 -5.91 18.85
CA PRO A 9 12.83 -6.49 18.98
C PRO A 9 13.49 -6.87 17.65
N HIS A 10 12.69 -7.01 16.59
CA HIS A 10 13.11 -7.44 15.26
C HIS A 10 13.17 -6.30 14.24
N LEU A 11 12.83 -5.07 14.64
CA LEU A 11 12.77 -3.89 13.79
C LEU A 11 14.06 -3.60 13.03
N ILE A 12 15.23 -3.90 13.63
CA ILE A 12 16.57 -3.76 13.01
C ILE A 12 17.33 -5.10 13.04
N SER A 13 16.59 -6.21 12.89
CA SER A 13 17.11 -7.58 12.89
C SER A 13 18.36 -7.75 12.02
N GLN A 14 19.35 -8.47 12.52
CA GLN A 14 20.53 -8.87 11.72
C GLN A 14 20.22 -10.01 10.76
N ASP A 15 19.15 -10.77 11.02
CA ASP A 15 18.61 -11.72 10.06
C ASP A 15 17.75 -10.97 9.05
N ILE A 16 18.17 -11.00 7.79
CA ILE A 16 17.58 -10.20 6.73
C ILE A 16 16.19 -10.67 6.33
N LEU A 17 15.93 -11.97 6.40
CA LEU A 17 14.62 -12.55 6.10
C LEU A 17 13.59 -12.07 7.13
N ILE A 18 13.98 -12.09 8.40
CA ILE A 18 13.14 -11.57 9.51
C ILE A 18 12.91 -10.06 9.33
N GLN A 19 13.96 -9.32 8.97
CA GLN A 19 13.85 -7.87 8.75
C GLN A 19 12.84 -7.53 7.65
N GLU A 20 12.87 -8.26 6.53
CA GLU A 20 11.97 -8.03 5.41
C GLU A 20 10.52 -8.36 5.75
N ILE A 21 10.26 -9.46 6.47
CA ILE A 21 8.90 -9.78 6.95
C ILE A 21 8.39 -8.76 7.96
N VAL A 22 9.27 -8.23 8.83
CA VAL A 22 8.91 -7.12 9.72
C VAL A 22 8.54 -5.87 8.93
N LEU A 23 9.31 -5.51 7.90
CA LEU A 23 9.01 -4.36 7.07
C LEU A 23 7.69 -4.54 6.32
N TYR A 24 7.44 -5.73 5.78
CA TYR A 24 6.23 -6.03 5.03
C TYR A 24 4.98 -5.99 5.93
N ALA A 25 5.03 -6.63 7.10
CA ALA A 25 3.93 -6.62 8.07
C ALA A 25 3.63 -5.21 8.64
N LEU A 26 4.56 -4.26 8.52
CA LEU A 26 4.36 -2.86 8.92
C LEU A 26 3.92 -1.95 7.77
N HIS A 27 4.16 -2.35 6.51
CA HIS A 27 4.03 -1.50 5.33
C HIS A 27 2.67 -0.80 5.24
N ASP A 28 1.58 -1.58 5.32
CA ASP A 28 0.21 -1.04 5.23
C ASP A 28 -0.44 -0.87 6.61
N TYR A 29 0.25 -1.25 7.69
CA TYR A 29 -0.28 -1.09 9.04
C TYR A 29 -0.25 0.39 9.45
N PRO A 30 -1.39 1.02 9.78
CA PRO A 30 -1.46 2.48 9.91
C PRO A 30 -0.99 3.02 11.27
N LEU A 31 -0.70 2.14 12.24
CA LEU A 31 -0.37 2.52 13.62
C LEU A 31 1.11 2.26 13.97
N VAL A 32 2.01 2.38 12.99
CA VAL A 32 3.46 2.31 13.24
C VAL A 32 3.91 3.56 14.03
N PRO A 33 4.63 3.40 15.16
CA PRO A 33 5.16 4.54 15.90
C PRO A 33 6.18 5.33 15.07
N GLU A 34 6.07 6.67 15.04
CA GLU A 34 6.93 7.54 14.23
C GLU A 34 8.43 7.36 14.54
N GLU A 35 8.78 7.05 15.79
CA GLU A 35 10.17 6.81 16.17
C GLU A 35 10.77 5.55 15.53
N TRP A 36 9.93 4.61 15.07
CA TRP A 36 10.39 3.43 14.34
C TRP A 36 10.78 3.79 12.91
N THR A 37 10.05 4.70 12.26
CA THR A 37 10.43 5.25 10.95
C THR A 37 11.82 5.88 11.04
N VAL A 38 12.09 6.65 12.10
CA VAL A 38 13.40 7.26 12.33
C VAL A 38 14.49 6.20 12.54
N GLU A 39 14.23 5.19 13.37
CA GLU A 39 15.19 4.10 13.64
C GLU A 39 15.52 3.29 12.37
N LEU A 40 14.50 2.98 11.58
CA LEU A 40 14.63 2.29 10.29
C LEU A 40 15.42 3.14 9.29
N LEU A 41 15.11 4.44 9.17
CA LEU A 41 15.89 5.35 8.31
C LEU A 41 17.37 5.39 8.71
N GLN A 42 17.65 5.51 10.01
CA GLN A 42 19.03 5.47 10.51
C GLN A 42 19.72 4.15 10.16
N GLU A 43 19.04 3.01 10.30
CA GLU A 43 19.57 1.72 9.88
C GLU A 43 19.81 1.65 8.37
N ALA A 44 18.88 2.18 7.56
CA ALA A 44 19.03 2.23 6.10
C ALA A 44 20.26 3.03 5.66
N PHE A 45 20.60 4.12 6.37
CA PHE A 45 21.79 4.92 6.07
C PHE A 45 23.10 4.35 6.63
N ARG A 46 23.04 3.57 7.72
CA ARG A 46 24.21 2.84 8.24
C ARG A 46 24.51 1.55 7.48
N ASN A 47 23.47 0.88 6.97
CA ASN A 47 23.57 -0.45 6.38
C ASN A 47 23.16 -0.46 4.91
N LYS A 48 24.16 -0.36 4.02
CA LYS A 48 23.96 -0.34 2.56
C LYS A 48 23.25 -1.59 2.01
N GLU A 49 23.32 -2.70 2.72
CA GLU A 49 22.71 -3.97 2.30
C GLU A 49 21.20 -3.98 2.54
N LYS A 50 20.73 -3.33 3.62
CA LYS A 50 19.31 -3.20 3.97
C LYS A 50 18.66 -1.92 3.45
N GLN A 51 19.48 -0.94 3.02
CA GLN A 51 19.01 0.38 2.61
C GLN A 51 17.82 0.35 1.64
N SER A 52 17.88 -0.50 0.61
CA SER A 52 16.84 -0.53 -0.42
C SER A 52 15.52 -1.08 0.12
N SER A 53 15.54 -2.21 0.83
CA SER A 53 14.32 -2.80 1.38
C SER A 53 13.69 -1.86 2.41
N ILE A 54 14.47 -1.29 3.33
CA ILE A 54 13.93 -0.35 4.32
C ILE A 54 13.30 0.87 3.65
N LEU A 55 13.98 1.53 2.69
CA LEU A 55 13.43 2.74 2.07
C LEU A 55 12.19 2.47 1.22
N ILE A 56 12.04 1.27 0.65
CA ILE A 56 10.84 0.88 -0.12
C ILE A 56 9.64 0.77 0.82
N TYR A 57 9.77 0.03 1.93
CA TYR A 57 8.64 -0.25 2.82
C TYR A 57 8.28 0.89 3.78
N LEU A 58 8.97 2.03 3.71
CA LEU A 58 8.67 3.21 4.53
C LEU A 58 7.79 4.24 3.80
N ASP A 59 7.42 4.01 2.54
CA ASP A 59 6.65 4.97 1.75
C ASP A 59 5.26 5.26 2.35
N ASN A 60 4.57 4.26 2.90
CA ASN A 60 3.26 4.46 3.54
C ASN A 60 3.34 4.99 4.98
N GLN A 61 4.55 5.26 5.49
CA GLN A 61 4.78 5.64 6.88
C GLN A 61 4.86 7.16 7.08
N THR A 62 4.47 7.62 8.27
CA THR A 62 4.55 9.04 8.61
C THR A 62 6.00 9.52 8.68
N ILE A 63 6.32 10.59 7.94
CA ILE A 63 7.63 11.23 7.95
C ILE A 63 7.63 12.39 8.95
N SER A 64 8.07 12.11 10.17
CA SER A 64 8.21 13.10 11.25
C SER A 64 9.32 14.11 10.98
N GLU A 65 9.37 15.19 11.75
CA GLU A 65 10.45 16.20 11.65
C GLU A 65 11.85 15.60 11.83
N GLU A 66 12.02 14.67 12.79
CA GLU A 66 13.28 13.95 12.98
C GLU A 66 13.65 13.09 11.76
N ALA A 67 12.66 12.44 11.13
CA ALA A 67 12.87 11.68 9.90
C ALA A 67 13.33 12.60 8.74
N VAL A 68 12.73 13.79 8.61
CA VAL A 68 13.14 14.80 7.62
C VAL A 68 14.60 15.21 7.83
N LYS A 69 15.03 15.45 9.08
CA LYS A 69 16.44 15.79 9.38
C LYS A 69 17.39 14.67 8.95
N VAL A 70 17.06 13.41 9.29
CA VAL A 70 17.86 12.24 8.87
C VAL A 70 17.97 12.15 7.35
N LEU A 71 16.87 12.37 6.62
CA LEU A 71 16.86 12.37 5.16
C LEU A 71 17.74 13.49 4.58
N ILE A 72 17.58 14.73 5.06
CA ILE A 72 18.36 15.90 4.60
C ILE A 72 19.86 15.67 4.78
N GLU A 73 20.26 15.12 5.93
CA GLU A 73 21.66 14.86 6.26
C GLU A 73 22.29 13.79 5.36
N ASN A 74 21.54 12.75 5.00
CA ASN A 74 22.10 11.55 4.38
C ASN A 74 21.92 11.50 2.85
N ILE A 75 20.82 12.01 2.30
CA ILE A 75 20.55 12.02 0.84
C ILE A 75 21.73 12.54 0.00
N PRO A 76 22.43 13.64 0.35
CA PRO A 76 23.56 14.15 -0.45
C PRO A 76 24.69 13.15 -0.67
N SER A 77 24.86 12.19 0.25
CA SER A 77 25.94 11.19 0.25
C SER A 77 25.53 9.83 -0.33
N MET A 78 24.25 9.67 -0.71
CA MET A 78 23.72 8.40 -1.20
C MET A 78 24.29 7.99 -2.56
N ASP A 79 24.26 6.68 -2.79
CA ASP A 79 24.48 6.12 -4.12
C ASP A 79 23.41 6.65 -5.09
N LYS A 80 23.85 7.17 -6.24
CA LYS A 80 22.96 7.75 -7.26
C LYS A 80 21.94 6.75 -7.81
N SER A 81 22.24 5.45 -7.80
CA SER A 81 21.30 4.42 -8.22
C SER A 81 20.14 4.23 -7.24
N LYS A 82 20.31 4.61 -5.97
CA LYS A 82 19.33 4.39 -4.88
C LYS A 82 18.69 5.67 -4.34
N VAL A 83 19.26 6.84 -4.66
CA VAL A 83 18.80 8.14 -4.12
C VAL A 83 17.31 8.40 -4.35
N HIS A 84 16.75 7.89 -5.46
CA HIS A 84 15.34 8.03 -5.80
C HIS A 84 14.42 7.42 -4.73
N LEU A 85 14.83 6.33 -4.06
CA LEU A 85 14.05 5.70 -2.99
C LEU A 85 13.86 6.66 -1.81
N ALA A 86 14.93 7.34 -1.38
CA ALA A 86 14.84 8.32 -0.31
C ALA A 86 14.10 9.61 -0.73
N ILE A 87 14.22 10.02 -2.00
CA ILE A 87 13.49 11.17 -2.53
C ILE A 87 11.98 10.88 -2.58
N ASN A 88 11.56 9.65 -2.90
CA ASN A 88 10.15 9.28 -2.89
C ASN A 88 9.51 9.49 -1.52
N LEU A 89 10.23 9.18 -0.43
CA LEU A 89 9.76 9.43 0.94
C LEU A 89 9.50 10.92 1.22
N LEU A 90 10.22 11.83 0.56
CA LEU A 90 10.01 13.28 0.73
C LEU A 90 8.66 13.76 0.18
N LEU A 91 8.01 12.98 -0.69
CA LEU A 91 6.69 13.30 -1.23
C LEU A 91 5.57 13.07 -0.20
N ASN A 92 5.86 12.33 0.88
CA ASN A 92 4.91 12.01 1.95
C ASN A 92 5.08 12.93 3.17
N ILE A 93 5.90 13.97 3.06
CA ILE A 93 6.08 14.98 4.11
C ILE A 93 4.82 15.87 4.17
N GLU A 94 4.35 16.13 5.39
CA GLU A 94 3.24 17.04 5.62
C GLU A 94 3.56 18.46 5.08
N PRO A 95 2.66 19.13 4.34
CA PRO A 95 2.98 20.36 3.63
C PRO A 95 3.61 21.48 4.48
N LYS A 96 3.14 21.67 5.72
CA LYS A 96 3.69 22.71 6.61
C LYS A 96 5.11 22.36 7.07
N LEU A 97 5.39 21.08 7.33
CA LEU A 97 6.74 20.61 7.60
C LEU A 97 7.66 20.78 6.38
N ALA A 98 7.19 20.43 5.17
CA ALA A 98 7.95 20.63 3.94
C ALA A 98 8.34 22.10 3.74
N LEU A 99 7.41 23.04 3.94
CA LEU A 99 7.66 24.48 3.85
C LEU A 99 8.67 24.98 4.89
N THR A 100 8.63 24.43 6.11
CA THR A 100 9.60 24.77 7.18
C THR A 100 11.04 24.43 6.76
N TYR A 101 11.23 23.35 6.01
CA TYR A 101 12.54 22.86 5.53
C TYR A 101 12.83 23.17 4.06
N ARG A 102 12.11 24.15 3.47
CA ARG A 102 12.15 24.43 2.02
C ARG A 102 13.55 24.61 1.45
N GLU A 103 14.40 25.42 2.08
CA GLU A 103 15.77 25.67 1.61
C GLU A 103 16.61 24.39 1.50
N SER A 104 16.35 23.40 2.36
CA SER A 104 17.08 22.13 2.35
C SER A 104 16.51 21.12 1.36
N LEU A 105 15.20 21.20 1.09
CA LEU A 105 14.44 20.22 0.29
C LEU A 105 14.19 20.66 -1.15
N GLU A 106 14.37 21.95 -1.50
CA GLU A 106 14.02 22.50 -2.82
C GLU A 106 14.72 21.83 -4.00
N LYS A 107 15.90 21.24 -3.77
CA LYS A 107 16.67 20.50 -4.78
C LYS A 107 16.13 19.10 -5.06
N TYR A 108 15.28 18.56 -4.18
CA TYR A 108 14.74 17.20 -4.26
C TYR A 108 13.26 17.17 -4.62
N ILE A 109 12.50 18.17 -4.16
CA ILE A 109 11.06 18.26 -4.40
C ILE A 109 10.78 19.09 -5.67
N PRO A 110 9.95 18.60 -6.61
CA PRO A 110 9.59 19.32 -7.82
C PRO A 110 9.03 20.73 -7.56
N LYS A 111 9.35 21.69 -8.44
CA LYS A 111 8.98 23.11 -8.28
C LYS A 111 7.46 23.33 -8.18
N ASP A 112 6.71 22.59 -8.98
CA ASP A 112 5.25 22.62 -9.01
C ASP A 112 4.61 22.01 -7.76
N MET A 113 5.32 21.13 -7.05
CA MET A 113 4.84 20.57 -5.78
C MET A 113 4.81 21.62 -4.67
N TRP A 114 5.78 22.55 -4.66
CA TRP A 114 5.81 23.66 -3.69
C TRP A 114 4.59 24.57 -3.79
N ALA A 115 4.03 24.77 -4.99
CA ALA A 115 2.81 25.56 -5.17
C ALA A 115 1.61 24.93 -4.45
N ILE A 116 1.48 23.60 -4.54
CA ILE A 116 0.45 22.85 -3.81
C ILE A 116 0.67 22.92 -2.30
N TYR A 117 1.93 22.84 -1.83
CA TYR A 117 2.21 22.97 -0.39
C TYR A 117 1.83 24.35 0.14
N GLU A 118 2.17 25.42 -0.56
CA GLU A 118 1.77 26.78 -0.19
C GLU A 118 0.25 26.93 -0.20
N LEU A 119 -0.42 26.41 -1.23
CA LEU A 119 -1.87 26.46 -1.36
C LEU A 119 -2.58 25.71 -0.22
N THR A 120 -2.10 24.51 0.14
CA THR A 120 -2.71 23.72 1.22
C THR A 120 -2.48 24.28 2.62
N VAL A 121 -1.46 25.12 2.82
CA VAL A 121 -1.16 25.73 4.12
C VAL A 121 -1.78 27.12 4.27
N ASN A 122 -1.84 27.91 3.19
CA ASN A 122 -2.21 29.32 3.22
C ASN A 122 -3.44 29.68 2.36
N GLY A 123 -3.92 28.76 1.52
CA GLY A 123 -5.01 28.99 0.59
C GLY A 123 -6.40 28.96 1.23
N THR A 124 -7.35 29.54 0.52
CA THR A 124 -8.78 29.48 0.84
C THR A 124 -9.42 28.19 0.36
N GLU A 125 -10.61 27.88 0.89
CA GLU A 125 -11.42 26.74 0.45
C GLU A 125 -11.65 26.76 -1.06
N GLU A 126 -12.05 27.91 -1.61
CA GLU A 126 -12.33 28.04 -3.05
C GLU A 126 -11.09 27.84 -3.91
N GLU A 127 -9.92 28.33 -3.50
CA GLU A 127 -8.67 28.14 -4.24
C GLU A 127 -8.22 26.67 -4.23
N VAL A 128 -8.36 25.99 -3.09
CA VAL A 128 -8.01 24.56 -2.96
C VAL A 128 -8.94 23.70 -3.82
N TYR A 129 -10.25 23.94 -3.78
CA TYR A 129 -11.21 23.21 -4.63
C TYR A 129 -11.00 23.49 -6.12
N MET A 130 -10.65 24.73 -6.49
CA MET A 130 -10.36 25.08 -7.88
C MET A 130 -9.16 24.29 -8.41
N GLU A 131 -8.05 24.23 -7.66
CA GLU A 131 -6.88 23.44 -8.02
C GLU A 131 -7.20 21.95 -8.02
N TYR A 132 -7.94 21.46 -7.01
CA TYR A 132 -8.35 20.06 -6.91
C TYR A 132 -9.18 19.62 -8.14
N GLY A 133 -10.17 20.43 -8.52
CA GLY A 133 -10.97 20.19 -9.73
C GLY A 133 -10.13 20.22 -11.02
N GLY A 134 -9.13 21.09 -11.10
CA GLY A 134 -8.17 21.12 -12.20
C GLY A 134 -7.38 19.81 -12.30
N ILE A 135 -6.82 19.34 -11.18
CA ILE A 135 -6.06 18.08 -11.12
C ILE A 135 -6.93 16.88 -11.50
N LEU A 136 -8.18 16.83 -11.04
CA LEU A 136 -9.13 15.78 -11.43
C LEU A 136 -9.38 15.76 -12.93
N SER A 137 -9.59 16.93 -13.53
CA SER A 137 -9.77 17.04 -14.99
C SER A 137 -8.53 16.54 -15.75
N ASP A 138 -7.33 16.82 -15.26
CA ASP A 138 -6.09 16.38 -15.89
C ASP A 138 -5.84 14.88 -15.71
N LEU A 139 -6.21 14.31 -14.56
CA LEU A 139 -6.10 12.87 -14.27
C LEU A 139 -6.96 11.99 -15.17
N ASP A 140 -8.14 12.48 -15.54
CA ASP A 140 -9.07 11.80 -16.46
C ASP A 140 -8.63 11.89 -17.93
N HIS A 141 -7.56 12.62 -18.21
CA HIS A 141 -6.87 12.64 -19.50
C HIS A 141 -5.66 11.69 -19.46
N THR A 142 -5.36 11.04 -20.59
CA THR A 142 -4.23 10.09 -20.70
C THR A 142 -2.88 10.85 -20.64
N ASP A 143 -2.47 11.28 -19.45
CA ASP A 143 -1.23 12.03 -19.21
C ASP A 143 -0.08 11.09 -18.80
N PRO A 144 1.12 11.22 -19.41
CA PRO A 144 2.31 10.48 -18.98
C PRO A 144 2.78 10.75 -17.53
N ASN A 145 2.20 11.72 -16.81
CA ASN A 145 2.49 12.09 -15.43
C ASN A 145 1.36 11.75 -14.43
N GLN A 146 0.44 10.86 -14.79
CA GLN A 146 -0.72 10.50 -13.95
C GLN A 146 -0.37 10.24 -12.47
N ASN A 147 0.72 9.53 -12.18
CA ASN A 147 1.15 9.26 -10.80
C ASN A 147 1.47 10.55 -10.00
N LYS A 148 2.11 11.53 -10.63
CA LYS A 148 2.43 12.80 -9.95
C LYS A 148 1.18 13.64 -9.70
N LEU A 149 0.26 13.65 -10.65
CA LEU A 149 -1.03 14.32 -10.49
C LEU A 149 -1.85 13.65 -9.38
N TYR A 150 -1.80 12.32 -9.29
CA TYR A 150 -2.49 11.55 -8.26
C TYR A 150 -1.98 11.93 -6.85
N ILE A 151 -0.66 12.00 -6.67
CA ILE A 151 -0.05 12.44 -5.39
C ILE A 151 -0.52 13.86 -5.01
N LYS A 152 -0.52 14.80 -5.95
CA LYS A 152 -1.04 16.16 -5.70
C LYS A 152 -2.52 16.15 -5.34
N GLY A 153 -3.32 15.33 -6.04
CA GLY A 153 -4.73 15.11 -5.74
C GLY A 153 -4.96 14.62 -4.32
N LYS A 154 -4.17 13.64 -3.86
CA LYS A 154 -4.22 13.17 -2.46
C LYS A 154 -3.85 14.27 -1.46
N ILE A 155 -2.83 15.08 -1.73
CA ILE A 155 -2.45 16.20 -0.83
C ILE A 155 -3.59 17.23 -0.70
N LEU A 156 -4.21 17.62 -1.82
CA LEU A 156 -5.36 18.54 -1.80
C LEU A 156 -6.58 17.90 -1.12
N ALA A 157 -6.86 16.64 -1.40
CA ALA A 157 -7.95 15.90 -0.76
C ALA A 157 -7.77 15.81 0.76
N ALA A 158 -6.56 15.53 1.23
CA ALA A 158 -6.22 15.53 2.64
C ALA A 158 -6.39 16.92 3.27
N CYS A 159 -6.04 17.99 2.54
CA CYS A 159 -6.28 19.37 2.99
C CYS A 159 -7.77 19.66 3.15
N ILE A 160 -8.60 19.27 2.16
CA ILE A 160 -10.06 19.41 2.18
C ILE A 160 -10.66 18.71 3.41
N VAL A 161 -10.24 17.47 3.68
CA VAL A 161 -10.67 16.69 4.85
C VAL A 161 -10.22 17.34 6.16
N LYS A 162 -8.92 17.71 6.27
CA LYS A 162 -8.33 18.29 7.48
C LYS A 162 -9.01 19.60 7.90
N ASN A 163 -9.49 20.38 6.95
CA ASN A 163 -10.20 21.63 7.21
C ASN A 163 -11.72 21.46 7.36
N GLY A 164 -12.25 20.25 7.17
CA GLY A 164 -13.68 19.95 7.32
C GLY A 164 -14.54 20.58 6.23
N TRP A 165 -13.99 20.80 5.02
CA TRP A 165 -14.71 21.41 3.92
C TRP A 165 -15.61 20.42 3.15
N VAL A 166 -15.21 19.15 3.11
CA VAL A 166 -16.05 18.10 2.51
C VAL A 166 -17.11 17.61 3.49
N THR A 167 -18.33 17.44 2.99
CA THR A 167 -19.48 16.94 3.74
C THR A 167 -19.82 15.49 3.39
N GLU A 168 -20.51 14.79 4.30
CA GLU A 168 -21.03 13.45 4.01
C GLU A 168 -22.03 13.43 2.85
N GLU A 169 -22.80 14.52 2.69
CA GLU A 169 -23.81 14.64 1.64
C GLU A 169 -23.16 14.74 0.25
N GLU A 170 -22.04 15.45 0.13
CA GLU A 170 -21.25 15.50 -1.11
C GLU A 170 -20.66 14.13 -1.43
N ILE A 171 -20.08 13.45 -0.44
CA ILE A 171 -19.55 12.08 -0.60
C ILE A 171 -20.65 11.13 -1.09
N ASP A 172 -21.83 11.17 -0.47
CA ASP A 172 -22.98 10.34 -0.86
C ASP A 172 -23.43 10.59 -2.31
N ILE A 173 -23.38 11.85 -2.78
CA ILE A 173 -23.72 12.21 -4.16
C ILE A 173 -22.71 11.60 -5.13
N ILE A 174 -21.41 11.82 -4.88
CA ILE A 174 -20.33 11.34 -5.73
C ILE A 174 -20.36 9.82 -5.84
N LEU A 175 -20.41 9.11 -4.70
CA LEU A 175 -20.40 7.66 -4.69
C LEU A 175 -21.61 7.05 -5.39
N ARG A 176 -22.79 7.69 -5.30
CA ARG A 176 -23.98 7.21 -5.99
C ARG A 176 -23.77 7.20 -7.51
N GLU A 177 -23.17 8.26 -8.05
CA GLU A 177 -22.87 8.35 -9.48
C GLU A 177 -21.79 7.33 -9.89
N GLU A 178 -20.71 7.24 -9.12
CA GLU A 178 -19.59 6.34 -9.41
C GLU A 178 -19.97 4.85 -9.36
N LEU A 179 -20.86 4.45 -8.44
CA LEU A 179 -21.29 3.06 -8.32
C LEU A 179 -22.12 2.58 -9.52
N GLU A 180 -22.76 3.50 -10.26
CA GLU A 180 -23.51 3.19 -11.49
C GLU A 180 -22.60 3.07 -12.72
N GLU A 181 -21.38 3.58 -12.65
CA GLU A 181 -20.42 3.56 -13.76
C GLU A 181 -19.64 2.24 -13.83
N GLN A 182 -19.19 1.91 -15.04
CA GLN A 182 -18.39 0.71 -15.29
C GLN A 182 -16.99 0.83 -14.67
N TRP A 183 -16.43 2.04 -14.70
CA TRP A 183 -15.07 2.35 -14.25
C TRP A 183 -15.14 3.56 -13.33
N PHE A 184 -14.46 3.50 -12.19
CA PHE A 184 -14.38 4.64 -11.28
C PHE A 184 -13.54 5.74 -11.90
N SER A 185 -14.00 6.98 -11.74
CA SER A 185 -13.19 8.16 -12.04
C SER A 185 -12.12 8.39 -10.96
N PHE A 186 -11.12 9.22 -11.25
CA PHE A 186 -10.20 9.66 -10.20
C PHE A 186 -10.89 10.49 -9.13
N HIS A 187 -12.02 11.11 -9.43
CA HIS A 187 -12.84 11.78 -8.43
C HIS A 187 -13.45 10.78 -7.44
N GLY A 188 -13.99 9.66 -7.94
CA GLY A 188 -14.45 8.56 -7.11
C GLY A 188 -13.34 7.94 -6.26
N ILE A 189 -12.18 7.66 -6.86
CA ILE A 189 -11.02 7.08 -6.17
C ILE A 189 -10.51 8.02 -5.06
N LEU A 190 -10.35 9.32 -5.35
CA LEU A 190 -9.91 10.28 -4.33
C LEU A 190 -10.99 10.54 -3.27
N THR A 191 -12.28 10.32 -3.58
CA THR A 191 -13.35 10.32 -2.58
C THR A 191 -13.23 9.13 -1.63
N ILE A 192 -12.84 7.94 -2.12
CA ILE A 192 -12.54 6.78 -1.27
C ILE A 192 -11.36 7.07 -0.33
N TYR A 193 -10.31 7.70 -0.84
CA TYR A 193 -9.20 8.18 -0.01
C TYR A 193 -9.70 9.11 1.11
N MET A 194 -10.55 10.10 0.80
CA MET A 194 -11.13 11.01 1.80
C MET A 194 -11.94 10.25 2.86
N ILE A 195 -12.72 9.23 2.47
CA ILE A 195 -13.47 8.39 3.40
C ILE A 195 -12.52 7.68 4.38
N GLY A 196 -11.40 7.13 3.88
CA GLY A 196 -10.37 6.51 4.73
C GLY A 196 -9.77 7.47 5.76
N LEU A 197 -9.58 8.75 5.38
CA LEU A 197 -9.13 9.80 6.30
C LEU A 197 -10.19 10.18 7.35
N LEU A 198 -11.46 10.29 6.92
CA LEU A 198 -12.59 10.66 7.77
C LEU A 198 -13.02 9.52 8.72
N LYS A 199 -12.75 8.26 8.34
CA LYS A 199 -13.10 7.04 9.09
C LYS A 199 -14.60 6.95 9.45
N ILE A 200 -15.47 7.30 8.51
CA ILE A 200 -16.92 7.23 8.70
C ILE A 200 -17.42 5.80 8.44
N GLU A 201 -17.79 5.09 9.51
CA GLU A 201 -18.10 3.64 9.48
C GLU A 201 -19.24 3.25 8.52
N LYS A 202 -20.18 4.17 8.25
CA LYS A 202 -21.28 3.98 7.30
C LYS A 202 -20.81 3.47 5.92
N TYR A 203 -19.61 3.86 5.48
CA TYR A 203 -19.09 3.51 4.17
C TYR A 203 -18.38 2.16 4.10
N ILE A 204 -18.12 1.49 5.24
CA ILE A 204 -17.39 0.21 5.28
C ILE A 204 -18.01 -0.84 4.33
N PRO A 205 -19.33 -1.11 4.35
CA PRO A 205 -19.91 -2.10 3.43
C PRO A 205 -19.74 -1.74 1.96
N MET A 206 -19.84 -0.45 1.63
CA MET A 206 -19.64 0.04 0.27
C MET A 206 -18.19 -0.14 -0.16
N LEU A 207 -17.22 0.26 0.68
CA LEU A 207 -15.79 0.10 0.39
C LEU A 207 -15.41 -1.38 0.22
N ALA A 208 -15.90 -2.25 1.10
CA ALA A 208 -15.70 -3.70 0.98
C ALA A 208 -16.27 -4.23 -0.34
N SER A 209 -17.40 -3.66 -0.81
CA SER A 209 -18.00 -4.06 -2.08
C SER A 209 -17.13 -3.80 -3.31
N LEU A 210 -16.24 -2.80 -3.23
CA LEU A 210 -15.32 -2.45 -4.31
C LEU A 210 -14.22 -3.49 -4.51
N LEU A 211 -13.91 -4.32 -3.50
CA LEU A 211 -12.92 -5.40 -3.61
C LEU A 211 -13.30 -6.46 -4.66
N GLY A 212 -14.56 -6.48 -5.12
CA GLY A 212 -15.01 -7.32 -6.23
C GLY A 212 -14.94 -6.68 -7.62
N ARG A 213 -14.33 -5.49 -7.75
CA ARG A 213 -14.05 -4.82 -9.04
C ARG A 213 -12.72 -5.31 -9.61
N ASP A 214 -12.42 -4.94 -10.86
CA ASP A 214 -11.20 -5.34 -11.59
C ASP A 214 -10.29 -4.13 -11.90
N GLU A 215 -10.25 -3.14 -11.02
CA GLU A 215 -9.55 -1.87 -11.21
C GLU A 215 -8.42 -1.70 -10.18
N ASP A 216 -7.17 -2.01 -10.54
CA ASP A 216 -6.04 -2.02 -9.60
C ASP A 216 -5.95 -0.77 -8.71
N VAL A 217 -5.99 0.43 -9.29
CA VAL A 217 -5.91 1.70 -8.52
C VAL A 217 -7.09 1.86 -7.55
N LEU A 218 -8.29 1.43 -7.95
CA LEU A 218 -9.48 1.46 -7.10
C LEU A 218 -9.36 0.46 -5.97
N LEU A 219 -8.89 -0.75 -6.27
CA LEU A 219 -8.72 -1.85 -5.31
C LEU A 219 -7.66 -1.48 -4.26
N GLU A 220 -6.52 -0.93 -4.69
CA GLU A 220 -5.47 -0.42 -3.80
C GLU A 220 -6.01 0.68 -2.86
N GLU A 221 -6.72 1.67 -3.39
CA GLU A 221 -7.24 2.77 -2.57
C GLU A 221 -8.38 2.32 -1.65
N ALA A 222 -9.26 1.41 -2.10
CA ALA A 222 -10.31 0.82 -1.27
C ALA A 222 -9.72 -0.01 -0.13
N ALA A 223 -8.71 -0.84 -0.42
CA ALA A 223 -8.00 -1.62 0.60
C ALA A 223 -7.32 -0.70 1.62
N ALA A 224 -6.57 0.30 1.16
CA ALA A 224 -5.92 1.28 2.03
C ALA A 224 -6.94 2.01 2.93
N ALA A 225 -8.07 2.46 2.36
CA ALA A 225 -9.13 3.12 3.11
C ALA A 225 -9.77 2.21 4.16
N LEU A 226 -10.07 0.95 3.83
CA LEU A 226 -10.62 -0.04 4.77
C LEU A 226 -9.64 -0.32 5.92
N ILE A 227 -8.34 -0.43 5.63
CA ILE A 227 -7.31 -0.65 6.64
C ILE A 227 -7.27 0.49 7.66
N GLN A 228 -7.53 1.75 7.26
CA GLN A 228 -7.51 2.89 8.18
C GLN A 228 -8.52 2.78 9.34
N PHE A 229 -9.62 2.06 9.18
CA PHE A 229 -10.65 1.93 10.22
C PHE A 229 -10.19 1.10 11.42
N GLN A 230 -9.32 0.11 11.20
CA GLN A 230 -8.79 -0.76 12.27
C GLN A 230 -9.90 -1.37 13.16
N SER A 231 -10.96 -1.91 12.55
CA SER A 231 -12.14 -2.44 13.26
C SER A 231 -12.58 -3.81 12.75
N ASP A 232 -13.17 -4.61 13.65
CA ASP A 232 -13.73 -5.92 13.30
C ASP A 232 -14.95 -5.82 12.35
N GLU A 233 -15.61 -4.66 12.27
CA GLU A 233 -16.68 -4.45 11.29
C GLU A 233 -16.12 -4.47 9.85
N VAL A 234 -14.91 -3.93 9.62
CA VAL A 234 -14.24 -4.09 8.32
C VAL A 234 -13.97 -5.56 8.04
N VAL A 235 -13.41 -6.30 9.01
CA VAL A 235 -13.13 -7.74 8.84
C VAL A 235 -14.40 -8.49 8.44
N LYS A 236 -15.53 -8.19 9.09
CA LYS A 236 -16.82 -8.82 8.82
C LYS A 236 -17.33 -8.53 7.40
N GLU A 237 -17.24 -7.28 6.95
CA GLU A 237 -17.72 -6.88 5.62
C GLU A 237 -16.77 -7.34 4.49
N VAL A 238 -15.48 -7.49 4.78
CA VAL A 238 -14.47 -7.98 3.81
C VAL A 238 -14.43 -9.50 3.73
N ALA A 239 -14.80 -10.23 4.78
CA ALA A 239 -14.74 -11.69 4.83
C ALA A 239 -15.33 -12.40 3.59
N PRO A 240 -16.48 -12.01 3.01
CA PRO A 240 -17.02 -12.65 1.80
C PRO A 240 -16.11 -12.58 0.57
N TYR A 241 -15.17 -11.63 0.52
CA TYR A 241 -14.23 -11.43 -0.59
C TYR A 241 -12.97 -12.29 -0.47
N LEU A 242 -12.74 -12.96 0.67
CA LEU A 242 -11.68 -13.96 0.81
C LEU A 242 -11.97 -15.24 0.04
N TYR A 243 -13.23 -15.49 -0.31
CA TYR A 243 -13.70 -16.72 -0.96
C TYR A 243 -13.90 -16.56 -2.48
N LYS A 244 -13.41 -15.47 -3.09
CA LYS A 244 -13.53 -15.23 -4.53
C LYS A 244 -12.14 -15.12 -5.14
N GLU A 245 -11.92 -15.89 -6.20
CA GLU A 245 -10.63 -16.10 -6.90
C GLU A 245 -9.90 -14.78 -7.26
N ASN A 246 -10.63 -13.72 -7.61
CA ASN A 246 -10.02 -12.44 -8.03
C ASN A 246 -9.90 -11.39 -6.92
N SER A 247 -10.52 -11.59 -5.75
CA SER A 247 -10.49 -10.59 -4.66
C SER A 247 -9.68 -11.02 -3.46
N VAL A 248 -9.26 -12.29 -3.38
CA VAL A 248 -8.56 -12.85 -2.22
C VAL A 248 -7.29 -12.07 -1.86
N ILE A 249 -6.52 -11.59 -2.84
CA ILE A 249 -5.28 -10.83 -2.60
C ILE A 249 -5.57 -9.55 -1.80
N PHE A 250 -6.48 -8.70 -2.29
CA PHE A 250 -6.82 -7.45 -1.61
C PHE A 250 -7.62 -7.68 -0.32
N ALA A 251 -8.53 -8.66 -0.31
CA ALA A 251 -9.29 -8.99 0.88
C ALA A 251 -8.39 -9.52 2.01
N ALA A 252 -7.43 -10.39 1.70
CA ALA A 252 -6.45 -10.90 2.65
C ALA A 252 -5.56 -9.78 3.17
N SER A 253 -5.08 -8.89 2.29
CA SER A 253 -4.29 -7.69 2.68
C SER A 253 -5.05 -6.80 3.68
N VAL A 254 -6.34 -6.55 3.46
CA VAL A 254 -7.16 -5.76 4.40
C VAL A 254 -7.30 -6.46 5.74
N VAL A 255 -7.69 -7.74 5.75
CA VAL A 255 -7.92 -8.49 6.99
C VAL A 255 -6.62 -8.69 7.76
N GLU A 256 -5.51 -8.96 7.08
CA GLU A 256 -4.18 -9.07 7.66
C GLU A 256 -3.79 -7.82 8.46
N ASN A 257 -4.12 -6.64 7.93
CA ASN A 257 -3.73 -5.36 8.54
C ASN A 257 -4.66 -4.91 9.66
N ILE A 258 -5.71 -5.68 9.97
CA ILE A 258 -6.55 -5.48 11.15
C ILE A 258 -6.14 -6.51 12.21
N LYS A 259 -5.24 -6.10 13.11
CA LYS A 259 -4.51 -7.01 14.01
C LYS A 259 -5.36 -7.48 15.22
N THR A 260 -6.52 -8.09 14.98
CA THR A 260 -7.45 -8.63 16.00
C THR A 260 -7.52 -10.16 15.97
N ASP A 261 -8.01 -10.77 17.06
CA ASP A 261 -8.24 -12.22 17.13
C ASP A 261 -9.36 -12.65 16.17
N PHE A 262 -10.34 -11.77 15.91
CA PHE A 262 -11.41 -12.03 14.95
C PHE A 262 -10.89 -12.10 13.51
N ALA A 263 -9.97 -11.22 13.10
CA ALA A 263 -9.30 -11.29 11.80
C ALA A 263 -8.56 -12.62 11.60
N ILE A 264 -7.84 -13.07 12.63
CA ILE A 264 -7.15 -14.37 12.60
C ILE A 264 -8.14 -15.51 12.41
N GLN A 265 -9.27 -15.49 13.12
CA GLN A 265 -10.30 -16.51 12.97
C GLN A 265 -10.89 -16.52 11.55
N VAL A 266 -11.20 -15.34 10.99
CA VAL A 266 -11.73 -15.21 9.62
C VAL A 266 -10.75 -15.72 8.56
N LEU A 267 -9.46 -15.39 8.67
CA LEU A 267 -8.43 -15.90 7.76
C LEU A 267 -8.27 -17.43 7.85
N ARG A 268 -8.37 -18.00 9.06
CA ARG A 268 -8.33 -19.46 9.25
C ARG A 268 -9.52 -20.15 8.60
N ASP A 269 -10.73 -19.58 8.75
CA ASP A 269 -11.94 -20.12 8.13
C ASP A 269 -11.87 -20.03 6.59
N ALA A 270 -11.34 -18.91 6.06
CA ALA A 270 -11.09 -18.77 4.64
C ALA A 270 -10.08 -19.79 4.12
N TYR A 271 -8.98 -20.03 4.86
CA TYR A 271 -7.99 -21.04 4.49
C TYR A 271 -8.59 -22.44 4.43
N ASP A 272 -9.45 -22.80 5.39
CA ASP A 272 -10.11 -24.12 5.43
C ASP A 272 -11.09 -24.33 4.26
N ALA A 273 -11.61 -23.24 3.69
CA ALA A 273 -12.53 -23.27 2.55
C ALA A 273 -11.83 -23.15 1.19
N ALA A 274 -10.58 -22.67 1.14
CA ALA A 274 -9.84 -22.45 -0.09
C ALA A 274 -9.48 -23.78 -0.77
N GLU A 275 -9.86 -23.93 -2.04
CA GLU A 275 -9.57 -25.12 -2.86
C GLU A 275 -8.25 -24.97 -3.63
N GLU A 276 -7.91 -23.74 -4.04
CA GLU A 276 -6.71 -23.44 -4.82
C GLU A 276 -5.50 -23.21 -3.90
N ILE A 277 -4.35 -23.78 -4.29
CA ILE A 277 -3.11 -23.68 -3.50
C ILE A 277 -2.61 -22.24 -3.43
N GLY A 278 -2.75 -21.47 -4.52
CA GLY A 278 -2.33 -20.06 -4.53
C GLY A 278 -3.09 -19.19 -3.52
N ASP A 279 -4.40 -19.43 -3.37
CA ASP A 279 -5.23 -18.72 -2.38
C ASP A 279 -4.83 -19.12 -0.97
N GLN A 280 -4.56 -20.42 -0.74
CA GLN A 280 -4.05 -20.91 0.53
C GLN A 280 -2.71 -20.26 0.90
N ASP A 281 -1.79 -20.10 -0.06
CA ASP A 281 -0.48 -19.47 0.15
C ASP A 281 -0.64 -18.00 0.61
N ILE A 282 -1.53 -17.24 -0.03
CA ILE A 282 -1.87 -15.84 0.33
C ILE A 282 -2.47 -15.77 1.75
N LEU A 283 -3.40 -16.66 2.07
CA LEU A 283 -4.03 -16.68 3.39
C LEU A 283 -3.04 -17.07 4.50
N ILE A 284 -2.06 -17.92 4.20
CA ILE A 284 -0.99 -18.29 5.13
C ILE A 284 -0.04 -17.13 5.37
N GLU A 285 0.29 -16.35 4.35
CA GLU A 285 1.05 -15.11 4.51
C GLU A 285 0.35 -14.14 5.45
N ALA A 286 -0.93 -13.86 5.19
CA ALA A 286 -1.75 -13.01 6.04
C ALA A 286 -1.74 -13.49 7.50
N LEU A 287 -1.98 -14.78 7.72
CA LEU A 287 -1.93 -15.39 9.05
C LEU A 287 -0.57 -15.24 9.75
N CYS A 288 0.53 -15.35 9.00
CA CYS A 288 1.87 -15.19 9.54
C CYS A 288 2.14 -13.75 9.97
N HIS A 289 1.67 -12.75 9.23
CA HIS A 289 1.84 -11.33 9.56
C HIS A 289 1.01 -10.86 10.76
N HIS A 290 0.09 -11.67 11.29
CA HIS A 290 -0.49 -11.42 12.61
C HIS A 290 0.47 -11.75 13.76
N LEU A 291 1.47 -12.60 13.53
CA LEU A 291 2.38 -13.11 14.54
C LEU A 291 1.62 -13.68 15.76
N SER A 292 0.50 -14.37 15.53
CA SER A 292 -0.30 -14.97 16.60
C SER A 292 -0.10 -16.48 16.64
N ARG A 293 0.13 -17.03 17.84
CA ARG A 293 0.23 -18.49 18.05
C ARG A 293 -1.06 -19.23 17.72
N GLU A 294 -2.19 -18.53 17.64
CA GLU A 294 -3.47 -19.11 17.24
C GLU A 294 -3.47 -19.58 15.76
N ALA A 295 -2.64 -18.96 14.92
CA ALA A 295 -2.46 -19.37 13.54
C ALA A 295 -1.55 -20.62 13.38
N LEU A 296 -0.77 -20.96 14.41
CA LEU A 296 0.25 -22.00 14.35
C LEU A 296 -0.29 -23.37 13.85
N PRO A 297 -1.46 -23.87 14.30
CA PRO A 297 -1.97 -25.15 13.81
C PRO A 297 -2.24 -25.17 12.31
N VAL A 298 -2.75 -24.06 11.75
CA VAL A 298 -3.05 -23.92 10.32
C VAL A 298 -1.76 -23.84 9.53
N ILE A 299 -0.81 -23.01 9.97
CA ILE A 299 0.52 -22.87 9.35
C ILE A 299 1.27 -24.21 9.36
N SER A 300 1.30 -24.91 10.50
CA SER A 300 1.96 -26.23 10.61
C SER A 300 1.31 -27.29 9.73
N ARG A 301 0.00 -27.20 9.44
CA ARG A 301 -0.70 -28.10 8.53
C ARG A 301 -0.36 -27.77 7.08
N HIS A 302 -0.37 -26.49 6.72
CA HIS A 302 -0.01 -26.04 5.37
C HIS A 302 1.40 -26.47 4.98
N MET A 303 2.39 -26.32 5.88
CA MET A 303 3.77 -26.76 5.64
C MET A 303 3.97 -28.28 5.49
N LYS A 304 2.94 -29.09 5.73
CA LYS A 304 2.96 -30.56 5.48
C LYS A 304 2.33 -30.94 4.14
N ASN A 305 1.62 -30.00 3.51
CA ASN A 305 0.98 -30.17 2.22
C ASN A 305 1.84 -29.54 1.12
N ASP A 306 1.42 -29.74 -0.13
CA ASP A 306 2.01 -29.01 -1.26
C ASP A 306 1.62 -27.53 -1.17
N TYR A 307 2.58 -26.64 -1.40
CA TYR A 307 2.43 -25.19 -1.47
C TYR A 307 3.21 -24.63 -2.66
N THR A 308 2.90 -23.42 -3.12
CA THR A 308 3.60 -22.78 -4.24
C THR A 308 4.31 -21.51 -3.82
N SER A 309 5.64 -21.49 -3.91
CA SER A 309 6.41 -20.27 -3.61
C SER A 309 6.53 -19.32 -4.80
N ASN A 310 5.40 -19.07 -5.49
CA ASN A 310 5.34 -18.26 -6.72
C ASN A 310 4.97 -16.80 -6.43
N LEU A 311 3.80 -16.57 -5.82
CA LEU A 311 3.32 -15.24 -5.44
C LEU A 311 3.83 -14.84 -4.05
N VAL A 312 3.93 -15.82 -3.16
CA VAL A 312 4.34 -15.66 -1.77
C VAL A 312 5.60 -16.48 -1.51
N ASP A 313 6.59 -15.92 -0.83
CA ASP A 313 7.73 -16.72 -0.35
C ASP A 313 7.36 -17.44 0.97
N ILE A 314 6.66 -18.57 0.85
CA ILE A 314 6.15 -19.33 2.00
C ILE A 314 7.27 -19.72 2.97
N GLU A 315 8.43 -20.15 2.48
CA GLU A 315 9.53 -20.51 3.37
C GLU A 315 10.07 -19.30 4.15
N GLN A 316 10.21 -18.14 3.52
CA GLN A 316 10.64 -16.91 4.21
C GLN A 316 9.63 -16.48 5.26
N THR A 317 8.35 -16.46 4.88
CA THR A 317 7.25 -16.00 5.72
C THR A 317 7.08 -16.89 6.95
N VAL A 318 7.04 -18.22 6.74
CA VAL A 318 6.92 -19.18 7.85
C VAL A 318 8.19 -19.24 8.69
N TYR A 319 9.39 -19.20 8.09
CA TYR A 319 10.64 -19.11 8.84
C TYR A 319 10.64 -17.91 9.80
N SER A 320 10.24 -16.74 9.30
CA SER A 320 10.24 -15.51 10.07
C SER A 320 9.18 -15.53 11.17
N TYR A 321 7.98 -16.02 10.88
CA TYR A 321 6.92 -16.22 11.88
C TYR A 321 7.39 -17.10 13.06
N TYR A 322 7.95 -18.28 12.78
CA TYR A 322 8.45 -19.17 13.83
C TYR A 322 9.60 -18.51 14.62
N SER A 323 10.52 -17.85 13.91
CA SER A 323 11.69 -17.22 14.52
C SER A 323 11.33 -16.05 15.44
N ILE A 324 10.39 -15.20 15.02
CA ILE A 324 9.91 -14.06 15.82
C ILE A 324 9.15 -14.55 17.07
N LEU A 325 8.36 -15.61 16.95
CA LEU A 325 7.61 -16.17 18.09
C LEU A 325 8.44 -17.10 19.00
N GLY A 326 9.68 -17.42 18.60
CA GLY A 326 10.54 -18.37 19.31
C GLY A 326 10.04 -19.82 19.23
N GLU A 327 9.23 -20.13 18.22
CA GLU A 327 8.70 -21.47 17.98
C GLU A 327 9.76 -22.36 17.32
N LYS A 328 9.70 -23.66 17.60
CA LYS A 328 10.65 -24.64 17.07
C LYS A 328 10.01 -25.49 15.99
N HIS A 329 10.74 -25.71 14.89
CA HIS A 329 10.37 -26.66 13.84
C HIS A 329 11.61 -27.42 13.35
N PRO A 330 11.53 -28.75 13.09
CA PRO A 330 12.67 -29.53 12.60
C PRO A 330 13.25 -29.02 11.27
N GLU A 331 12.41 -28.42 10.42
CA GLU A 331 12.80 -27.91 9.10
C GLU A 331 13.11 -26.41 9.08
N LEU A 332 13.08 -25.73 10.24
CA LEU A 332 13.25 -24.27 10.31
C LEU A 332 14.55 -23.78 9.64
N GLU A 333 15.66 -24.50 9.87
CA GLU A 333 16.96 -24.21 9.25
C GLU A 333 17.01 -24.51 7.75
N LEU A 334 16.17 -25.43 7.26
CA LEU A 334 16.05 -25.71 5.84
C LEU A 334 15.33 -24.56 5.14
N TRP A 335 14.17 -24.13 5.67
CA TRP A 335 13.41 -23.00 5.15
C TRP A 335 14.25 -21.73 5.10
N LYS A 336 15.00 -21.43 6.18
CA LYS A 336 15.98 -20.35 6.21
C LYS A 336 16.95 -20.39 5.04
N LYS A 337 17.56 -21.55 4.78
CA LYS A 337 18.58 -21.70 3.72
C LYS A 337 17.97 -21.51 2.33
N VAL A 338 16.77 -22.02 2.10
CA VAL A 338 16.06 -21.92 0.82
C VAL A 338 15.67 -20.46 0.55
N ALA A 339 15.03 -19.81 1.52
CA ALA A 339 14.65 -18.40 1.44
C ALA A 339 15.88 -17.48 1.28
N LEU A 340 16.92 -17.67 2.10
CA LEU A 340 18.13 -16.84 2.01
C LEU A 340 18.83 -16.99 0.66
N LYS A 341 18.85 -18.20 0.09
CA LYS A 341 19.42 -18.41 -1.24
C LYS A 341 18.64 -17.61 -2.30
N ARG A 342 17.31 -17.66 -2.29
CA ARG A 342 16.46 -16.89 -3.22
C ARG A 342 16.70 -15.39 -3.08
N GLU A 343 16.75 -14.89 -1.84
CA GLU A 343 17.00 -13.47 -1.60
C GLU A 343 18.40 -13.03 -2.07
N MET A 344 19.42 -13.85 -1.83
CA MET A 344 20.77 -13.58 -2.35
C MET A 344 20.82 -13.60 -3.88
N ASP A 345 20.13 -14.55 -4.52
CA ASP A 345 20.05 -14.65 -5.98
C ASP A 345 19.34 -13.42 -6.58
N PHE A 346 18.22 -12.98 -5.97
CA PHE A 346 17.49 -11.78 -6.35
C PHE A 346 18.36 -10.51 -6.22
N ARG A 347 19.01 -10.31 -5.07
CA ARG A 347 19.93 -9.18 -4.84
C ARG A 347 21.08 -9.15 -5.85
N ASN A 348 21.63 -10.31 -6.19
CA ASN A 348 22.72 -10.42 -7.15
C ASN A 348 22.25 -10.09 -8.57
N ALA A 349 21.07 -10.55 -8.97
CA ALA A 349 20.47 -10.22 -10.26
C ALA A 349 20.16 -8.72 -10.38
N SER A 350 19.63 -8.11 -9.31
CA SER A 350 19.37 -6.66 -9.23
C SER A 350 20.65 -5.85 -9.39
N LYS A 351 21.74 -6.22 -8.71
CA LYS A 351 23.06 -5.55 -8.85
C LYS A 351 23.66 -5.66 -10.24
N GLN A 352 23.39 -6.75 -10.96
CA GLN A 352 23.90 -6.97 -12.31
C GLN A 352 23.00 -6.32 -13.38
N GLY A 353 21.88 -5.70 -12.99
CA GLY A 353 20.90 -5.15 -13.93
C GLY A 353 20.28 -6.20 -14.84
N THR A 354 20.32 -7.48 -14.43
CA THR A 354 19.77 -8.61 -15.20
C THR A 354 18.30 -8.85 -14.92
N LEU A 355 17.76 -8.26 -13.84
CA LEU A 355 16.32 -8.05 -13.70
C LEU A 355 15.95 -6.94 -14.68
N GLY A 356 15.28 -7.31 -15.77
CA GLY A 356 14.58 -6.33 -16.60
C GLY A 356 13.70 -5.46 -15.70
N LYS A 357 13.53 -4.17 -16.04
CA LYS A 357 12.41 -3.42 -15.47
C LYS A 357 11.17 -4.31 -15.64
N PRO A 358 10.37 -4.58 -14.59
CA PRO A 358 9.06 -5.19 -14.84
C PRO A 358 8.44 -4.37 -15.95
N ASP A 359 8.13 -5.03 -17.07
CA ASP A 359 7.37 -4.36 -18.11
C ASP A 359 6.13 -3.84 -17.40
N PRO A 360 5.82 -2.53 -17.47
CA PRO A 360 4.57 -2.06 -16.91
C PRO A 360 3.50 -2.95 -17.51
N ILE A 361 2.65 -3.53 -16.66
CA ILE A 361 1.46 -4.26 -17.11
C ILE A 361 0.78 -3.29 -18.06
N ARG A 362 0.90 -3.57 -19.35
CA ARG A 362 0.20 -2.79 -20.36
C ARG A 362 -1.24 -3.22 -20.21
N ASN A 363 -1.98 -2.48 -19.38
CA ASN A 363 -3.42 -2.41 -19.53
C ASN A 363 -3.66 -2.17 -21.01
N GLU A 364 -4.40 -3.07 -21.64
CA GLU A 364 -4.91 -2.83 -22.99
C GLU A 364 -5.47 -1.41 -22.96
N THR A 365 -4.98 -0.55 -23.86
CA THR A 365 -5.32 0.88 -23.89
C THR A 365 -6.81 1.06 -23.64
N LYS A 366 -7.19 1.51 -22.44
CA LYS A 366 -8.56 1.85 -22.11
C LYS A 366 -8.98 2.90 -23.13
N VAL A 367 -9.90 2.56 -24.04
CA VAL A 367 -10.36 3.49 -25.06
C VAL A 367 -11.05 4.66 -24.36
N GLY A 368 -10.53 5.88 -24.54
CA GLY A 368 -11.11 7.05 -23.91
C GLY A 368 -12.55 7.22 -24.37
N ARG A 369 -13.47 7.65 -23.48
CA ARG A 369 -14.91 7.88 -23.81
C ARG A 369 -15.09 8.73 -25.08
N ASN A 370 -14.15 9.62 -25.38
CA ASN A 370 -14.18 10.50 -26.55
C ASN A 370 -13.38 10.00 -27.78
N ASP A 371 -12.63 8.89 -27.66
CA ASP A 371 -11.80 8.34 -28.73
C ASP A 371 -12.64 7.59 -29.78
N PRO A 372 -12.11 7.40 -31.02
CA PRO A 372 -12.76 6.56 -32.01
C PRO A 372 -13.02 5.16 -31.47
N CYS A 373 -14.26 4.68 -31.62
CA CYS A 373 -14.69 3.40 -31.12
C CYS A 373 -13.96 2.25 -31.83
N PRO A 374 -13.38 1.27 -31.10
CA PRO A 374 -12.54 0.22 -31.68
C PRO A 374 -13.31 -0.77 -32.55
N CYS A 375 -14.64 -0.76 -32.52
CA CYS A 375 -15.50 -1.56 -33.41
C CYS A 375 -15.50 -1.07 -34.88
N GLY A 376 -14.72 -0.02 -35.21
CA GLY A 376 -14.59 0.48 -36.58
C GLY A 376 -15.77 1.33 -37.06
N SER A 377 -16.66 1.75 -36.17
CA SER A 377 -17.87 2.52 -36.52
C SER A 377 -17.62 3.97 -36.92
N GLY A 378 -16.41 4.48 -36.70
CA GLY A 378 -16.05 5.89 -36.92
C GLY A 378 -16.68 6.88 -35.91
N LYS A 379 -17.43 6.39 -34.91
CA LYS A 379 -18.05 7.21 -33.85
C LYS A 379 -17.15 7.26 -32.61
N LYS A 380 -17.32 8.28 -31.77
CA LYS A 380 -16.70 8.32 -30.43
C LYS A 380 -17.21 7.15 -29.56
N TYR A 381 -16.35 6.54 -28.73
CA TYR A 381 -16.65 5.36 -27.94
C TYR A 381 -17.94 5.50 -27.12
N LYS A 382 -18.12 6.62 -26.40
CA LYS A 382 -19.33 6.95 -25.62
C LYS A 382 -20.64 7.02 -26.41
N LYS A 383 -20.58 7.12 -27.74
CA LYS A 383 -21.75 7.16 -28.63
C LYS A 383 -21.96 5.85 -29.38
N CYS A 384 -21.16 4.83 -29.09
CA CYS A 384 -21.16 3.56 -29.79
C CYS A 384 -21.13 2.39 -28.81
N CYS A 385 -19.96 1.82 -28.53
CA CYS A 385 -19.82 0.66 -27.66
C CYS A 385 -19.77 0.99 -26.17
N GLY A 386 -19.49 2.25 -25.80
CA GLY A 386 -19.57 2.75 -24.42
C GLY A 386 -20.94 3.36 -24.13
N LYS A 387 -22.00 2.64 -24.49
CA LYS A 387 -23.40 3.02 -24.25
C LYS A 387 -23.98 2.24 -23.10
#